data_AF-A0A3P8LEC8-F1
#
_entry.id   AF-A0A3P8LEC8-F1
#
_cell.length_a   1.000
_cell.length_b   1.000
_cell.length_c   1.000
_cell.angle_alpha   90.00
_cell.angle_beta   90.00
_cell.angle_gamma   90.00
#
_symmetry.space_group_name_H-M   'P 1'
#
loop_
_entity.id
_entity.type
_entity.pdbx_description
1 polymer ?
#
loop_
_entity_poly.entity_id
_entity_poly.type
_entity_poly.pdbx_seq_one_letter_code
_entity_poly.pdbx_strand_id
1 'polypeptide(L)'
;MFTLDNRTMHLSIAVSRTEAQQIRQSRHAPTAGKISDVQTELSVAGESMARHLHHTGRNLHLARIGIIRPGTAAAEGLSAEDLERRESLLRAKKIKLQNPNVFISDVRLCVRNLPLSVTDEQLKQVCQDIIGKAKHCRITEANPFCDPRCFTLLFQQCRVMRNLQPGRQQFRSLGYAFVTFVQHKHALKVLNELNNNPDVFPNQRRPIVEFSLENILALEKKRRRAERCAVGDTWIFLFQVVTHSFK
;
A
#
# COMPACT_ATOMS: atom_id res chain seq x y z
N MET A 1 16.18 48.87 -2.89
CA MET A 1 15.05 47.97 -3.22
C MET A 1 14.25 48.63 -4.30
N PHE A 2 13.95 47.91 -5.39
CA PHE A 2 13.13 48.43 -6.47
C PHE A 2 11.98 47.46 -6.70
N THR A 3 10.78 48.00 -6.88
CA THR A 3 9.56 47.26 -7.17
C THR A 3 9.15 47.57 -8.60
N LEU A 4 9.08 46.54 -9.44
CA LEU A 4 8.51 46.58 -10.78
C LEU A 4 7.40 45.52 -10.83
N ASP A 5 6.20 45.88 -11.30
CA ASP A 5 5.06 44.98 -11.48
C ASP A 5 4.75 44.06 -10.29
N ASN A 6 4.66 44.65 -9.08
CA ASN A 6 4.27 43.94 -7.86
C ASN A 6 5.17 42.77 -7.44
N ARG A 7 6.42 42.71 -7.94
CA ARG A 7 7.45 41.76 -7.46
C ARG A 7 8.64 42.52 -6.88
N THR A 8 8.96 42.21 -5.62
CA THR A 8 10.10 42.79 -4.92
C THR A 8 11.39 42.13 -5.42
N MET A 9 12.19 42.88 -6.17
CA MET A 9 13.49 42.39 -6.67
C MET A 9 14.60 42.78 -5.69
N HIS A 10 15.26 41.78 -5.11
CA HIS A 10 16.48 41.96 -4.33
C HIS A 10 17.69 42.01 -5.27
N LEU A 11 18.13 43.21 -5.60
CA LEU A 11 19.42 43.42 -6.28
C LEU A 11 20.54 43.30 -5.23
N SER A 12 21.25 42.18 -5.25
CA SER A 12 22.53 42.04 -4.56
C SER A 12 23.65 42.56 -5.46
N ILE A 13 24.59 43.30 -4.87
CA ILE A 13 25.80 43.80 -5.56
C ILE A 13 26.52 42.63 -6.23
N ALA A 14 27.08 42.86 -7.42
CA ALA A 14 27.89 41.87 -8.12
C ALA A 14 29.13 41.53 -7.26
N VAL A 15 29.13 40.33 -6.72
CA VAL A 15 30.21 39.78 -5.90
C VAL A 15 31.33 39.25 -6.81
N SER A 16 32.59 39.37 -6.42
CA SER A 16 33.72 38.87 -7.20
C SER A 16 33.65 37.33 -7.37
N ARG A 17 34.29 36.79 -8.43
CA ARG A 17 34.29 35.34 -8.71
C ARG A 17 34.83 34.51 -7.54
N THR A 18 35.74 35.07 -6.76
CA THR A 18 36.36 34.43 -5.59
C THR A 18 35.42 34.39 -4.38
N GLU A 19 34.73 35.48 -4.07
CA GLU A 19 33.74 35.53 -2.99
C GLU A 19 32.53 34.61 -3.27
N ALA A 20 32.09 34.51 -4.54
CA ALA A 20 31.02 33.60 -4.93
C ALA A 20 31.35 32.11 -4.67
N GLN A 21 32.63 31.73 -4.73
CA GLN A 21 33.08 30.37 -4.42
C GLN A 21 33.12 30.11 -2.91
N GLN A 22 33.51 31.10 -2.09
CA GLN A 22 33.51 30.99 -0.63
C GLN A 22 32.10 30.85 -0.05
N ILE A 23 31.12 31.58 -0.57
CA ILE A 23 29.71 31.45 -0.16
C ILE A 23 29.19 30.03 -0.44
N ARG A 24 29.57 29.44 -1.59
CA ARG A 24 29.20 28.05 -1.93
C ARG A 24 29.82 27.03 -0.98
N GLN A 25 31.06 27.25 -0.55
CA GLN A 25 31.76 26.35 0.38
C GLN A 25 31.19 26.46 1.80
N SER A 26 30.81 27.66 2.25
CA SER A 26 30.22 27.89 3.57
C SER A 26 28.85 27.23 3.78
N ARG A 27 28.10 26.94 2.71
CA ARG A 27 26.81 26.25 2.76
C ARG A 27 26.91 24.73 3.00
N HIS A 28 28.11 24.16 2.92
CA HIS A 28 28.32 22.70 3.01
C HIS A 28 29.15 22.24 4.23
N ALA A 29 29.35 23.08 5.23
CA ALA A 29 29.95 22.64 6.50
C ALA A 29 28.86 22.08 7.45
N PRO A 30 28.96 20.84 7.96
CA PRO A 30 28.04 20.33 8.97
C PRO A 30 28.44 20.89 10.35
N THR A 31 27.61 21.77 10.91
CA THR A 31 27.78 22.25 12.28
C THR A 31 27.33 21.16 13.26
N ALA A 32 28.29 20.55 13.96
CA ALA A 32 28.02 19.72 15.12
C ALA A 32 27.56 20.62 16.29
N GLY A 33 26.28 20.52 16.66
CA GLY A 33 25.70 21.23 17.80
C GLY A 33 24.35 20.65 18.18
N LYS A 34 24.22 20.16 19.42
CA LYS A 34 23.04 19.53 20.01
C LYS A 34 21.86 20.51 20.08
N ILE A 35 20.72 20.19 19.46
CA ILE A 35 19.40 20.71 19.85
C ILE A 35 18.39 19.56 19.71
N SER A 36 17.73 19.29 20.83
CA SER A 36 16.71 18.28 21.10
C SER A 36 15.41 18.51 20.34
N ASP A 37 14.77 17.38 19.98
CA ASP A 37 13.34 17.16 19.83
C ASP A 37 12.55 18.22 19.04
N VAL A 38 12.44 18.03 17.72
CA VAL A 38 11.32 18.49 16.82
C VAL A 38 11.58 18.10 15.33
N GLN A 39 12.74 17.54 14.96
CA GLN A 39 13.07 17.19 13.57
C GLN A 39 12.99 15.68 13.23
N THR A 40 11.80 15.07 13.27
CA THR A 40 11.63 13.68 12.76
C THR A 40 10.87 13.60 11.42
N GLU A 41 10.31 14.70 10.91
CA GLU A 41 9.41 14.61 9.72
C GLU A 41 10.01 15.01 8.36
N LEU A 42 11.28 15.41 8.26
CA LEU A 42 11.82 15.94 6.99
C LEU A 42 13.17 15.38 6.50
N SER A 43 13.55 14.15 6.88
CA SER A 43 14.82 13.53 6.42
C SER A 43 14.65 12.20 5.65
N VAL A 44 13.44 11.70 5.42
CA VAL A 44 13.21 10.37 4.81
C VAL A 44 13.20 10.37 3.27
N ALA A 45 13.99 11.24 2.63
CA ALA A 45 14.05 11.30 1.16
C ALA A 45 15.14 10.40 0.54
N GLY A 46 15.99 9.73 1.34
CA GLY A 46 17.19 9.04 0.83
C GLY A 46 17.49 7.65 1.40
N GLU A 47 16.68 7.10 2.30
CA GLU A 47 16.89 5.74 2.80
C GLU A 47 16.24 4.70 1.90
N SER A 48 16.92 3.57 1.68
CA SER A 48 16.26 2.43 1.03
C SER A 48 15.11 1.98 1.92
N MET A 49 13.98 1.60 1.31
CA MET A 49 12.81 1.09 2.04
C MET A 49 13.22 -0.05 3.01
N ALA A 50 14.25 -0.81 2.64
CA ALA A 50 14.89 -1.83 3.47
C ALA A 50 15.48 -1.29 4.80
N ARG A 51 16.17 -0.15 4.75
CA ARG A 51 16.76 0.50 5.94
C ARG A 51 15.69 1.11 6.83
N HIS A 52 14.67 1.72 6.25
CA HIS A 52 13.53 2.24 7.00
C HIS A 52 12.80 1.12 7.74
N LEU A 53 12.47 0.00 7.06
CA LEU A 53 11.85 -1.19 7.67
C LEU A 53 12.76 -1.90 8.69
N HIS A 54 14.08 -1.75 8.59
CA HIS A 54 15.01 -2.22 9.61
C HIS A 54 14.89 -1.38 10.90
N HIS A 55 14.57 -0.09 10.79
CA HIS A 55 14.32 0.81 11.91
C HIS A 55 12.90 0.70 12.48
N THR A 56 11.86 0.60 11.64
CA THR A 56 10.45 0.46 12.07
C THR A 56 10.02 -0.99 12.36
N GLY A 57 10.84 -1.98 11.99
CA GLY A 57 10.60 -3.40 12.22
C GLY A 57 9.77 -4.08 11.12
N ARG A 58 10.00 -5.38 10.87
CA ARG A 58 9.35 -6.17 9.80
C ARG A 58 7.88 -6.57 10.07
N ASN A 59 7.24 -5.99 11.08
CA ASN A 59 5.87 -6.29 11.53
C ASN A 59 5.56 -7.78 11.76
N LEU A 60 6.53 -8.55 12.27
CA LEU A 60 6.40 -10.00 12.43
C LEU A 60 5.27 -10.42 13.39
N HIS A 61 4.86 -9.55 14.31
CA HIS A 61 3.75 -9.81 15.22
C HIS A 61 2.42 -10.03 14.47
N LEU A 62 2.20 -9.32 13.35
CA LEU A 62 1.03 -9.48 12.49
C LEU A 62 0.94 -10.87 11.84
N ALA A 63 2.06 -11.61 11.77
CA ALA A 63 2.06 -12.98 11.26
C ALA A 63 1.13 -13.91 12.03
N ARG A 64 0.98 -13.65 13.34
CA ARG A 64 0.23 -14.46 14.30
C ARG A 64 -1.28 -14.20 14.27
N ILE A 65 -1.69 -13.06 13.73
CA ILE A 65 -3.10 -12.65 13.69
C ILE A 65 -3.84 -13.45 12.61
N GLY A 66 -5.07 -13.88 12.91
CA GLY A 66 -5.92 -14.63 11.98
C GLY A 66 -5.58 -16.12 11.84
N ILE A 67 -4.61 -16.64 12.60
CA ILE A 67 -4.27 -18.07 12.59
C ILE A 67 -5.33 -18.86 13.37
N ILE A 68 -5.89 -19.88 12.72
CA ILE A 68 -6.79 -20.85 13.35
C ILE A 68 -6.01 -22.14 13.61
N ARG A 69 -5.93 -22.56 14.87
CA ARG A 69 -5.25 -23.80 15.25
C ARG A 69 -6.27 -24.95 15.28
N PRO A 70 -5.87 -26.17 14.89
CA PRO A 70 -6.73 -27.33 15.05
C PRO A 70 -7.10 -27.51 16.53
N GLY A 71 -8.36 -27.87 16.79
CA GLY A 71 -8.89 -28.06 18.15
C GLY A 71 -9.29 -26.77 18.89
N THR A 72 -9.27 -25.60 18.24
CA THR A 72 -9.86 -24.37 18.80
C THR A 72 -11.33 -24.22 18.41
N ALA A 73 -12.11 -23.43 19.15
CA ALA A 73 -13.51 -23.14 18.80
C ALA A 73 -13.67 -22.57 17.38
N ALA A 74 -12.69 -21.77 16.92
CA ALA A 74 -12.68 -21.25 15.55
C ALA A 74 -12.45 -22.34 14.48
N ALA A 75 -11.97 -23.52 14.86
CA ALA A 75 -11.82 -24.67 13.96
C ALA A 75 -13.07 -25.54 13.88
N GLU A 76 -14.09 -25.29 14.71
CA GLU A 76 -15.36 -26.01 14.66
C GLU A 76 -16.06 -25.76 13.32
N GLY A 77 -16.52 -26.83 12.67
CA GLY A 77 -17.16 -26.76 11.35
C GLY A 77 -16.19 -26.61 10.15
N LEU A 78 -14.87 -26.74 10.36
CA LEU A 78 -13.90 -26.87 9.27
C LEU A 78 -13.74 -28.32 8.83
N SER A 79 -13.69 -28.57 7.52
CA SER A 79 -13.34 -29.88 6.99
C SER A 79 -11.84 -30.17 7.15
N ALA A 80 -11.44 -31.44 7.09
CA ALA A 80 -10.04 -31.84 7.17
C ALA A 80 -9.18 -31.18 6.06
N GLU A 81 -9.71 -31.11 4.84
CA GLU A 81 -9.05 -30.45 3.70
C GLU A 81 -8.84 -28.95 3.95
N ASP A 82 -9.81 -28.30 4.59
CA ASP A 82 -9.75 -26.89 4.94
C ASP A 82 -8.70 -26.58 6.01
N LEU A 83 -8.53 -27.49 6.97
CA LEU A 83 -7.50 -27.42 7.99
C LEU A 83 -6.11 -27.65 7.38
N GLU A 84 -5.96 -28.63 6.51
CA GLU A 84 -4.70 -28.90 5.80
C GLU A 84 -4.30 -27.72 4.90
N ARG A 85 -5.27 -27.10 4.20
CA ARG A 85 -5.03 -25.89 3.41
C ARG A 85 -4.54 -24.73 4.27
N ARG A 86 -5.12 -24.53 5.46
CA ARG A 86 -4.62 -23.50 6.40
C ARG A 86 -3.22 -23.84 6.89
N GLU A 87 -2.94 -25.09 7.22
CA GLU A 87 -1.62 -25.50 7.71
C GLU A 87 -0.52 -25.34 6.65
N SER A 88 -0.78 -25.78 5.41
CA SER A 88 0.14 -25.60 4.28
C SER A 88 0.45 -24.13 4.00
N LEU A 89 -0.55 -23.25 4.07
CA LEU A 89 -0.37 -21.80 3.95
C LEU A 89 0.51 -21.24 5.08
N LEU A 90 0.32 -21.70 6.32
CA LEU A 90 1.17 -21.33 7.46
C LEU A 90 2.61 -21.79 7.28
N ARG A 91 2.85 -23.02 6.79
CA ARG A 91 4.20 -23.52 6.48
C ARG A 91 4.86 -22.65 5.41
N ALA A 92 4.16 -22.37 4.31
CA ALA A 92 4.66 -21.52 3.24
C ALA A 92 4.96 -20.09 3.72
N LYS A 93 4.13 -19.54 4.61
CA LYS A 93 4.33 -18.23 5.24
C LYS A 93 5.60 -18.22 6.09
N LYS A 94 5.82 -19.24 6.94
CA LYS A 94 7.03 -19.37 7.76
C LYS A 94 8.29 -19.40 6.91
N ILE A 95 8.30 -20.20 5.84
CA ILE A 95 9.44 -20.29 4.91
C ILE A 95 9.74 -18.92 4.28
N LYS A 96 8.71 -18.20 3.82
CA LYS A 96 8.89 -16.87 3.22
C LYS A 96 9.43 -15.83 4.19
N LEU A 97 9.05 -15.90 5.48
CA LEU A 97 9.52 -14.98 6.52
C LEU A 97 10.96 -15.23 6.98
N GLN A 98 11.56 -16.38 6.64
CA GLN A 98 12.99 -16.61 6.86
C GLN A 98 13.85 -15.64 6.03
N ASN A 99 13.34 -15.16 4.89
CA ASN A 99 14.04 -14.17 4.09
C ASN A 99 13.99 -12.79 4.79
N PRO A 100 15.14 -12.15 5.10
CA PRO A 100 15.18 -10.84 5.76
C PRO A 100 14.57 -9.72 4.91
N ASN A 101 14.54 -9.88 3.58
CA ASN A 101 13.95 -8.90 2.65
C ASN A 101 12.42 -8.97 2.59
N VAL A 102 11.81 -9.94 3.28
CA VAL A 102 10.36 -10.09 3.36
C VAL A 102 9.86 -9.46 4.66
N PHE A 103 8.83 -8.64 4.54
CA PHE A 103 8.13 -8.00 5.65
C PHE A 103 6.62 -8.18 5.51
N ILE A 104 5.90 -7.85 6.57
CA ILE A 104 4.44 -7.92 6.61
C ILE A 104 3.86 -6.52 6.46
N SER A 105 3.01 -6.32 5.48
CA SER A 105 2.26 -5.07 5.33
C SER A 105 1.18 -5.00 6.42
N ASP A 106 1.08 -3.86 7.08
CA ASP A 106 0.06 -3.54 8.07
C ASP A 106 -1.27 -3.10 7.43
N VAL A 107 -1.22 -2.50 6.25
CA VAL A 107 -2.41 -2.00 5.53
C VAL A 107 -2.86 -2.88 4.36
N ARG A 108 -2.08 -3.90 3.97
CA ARG A 108 -2.41 -4.77 2.84
C ARG A 108 -2.75 -6.18 3.29
N LEU A 109 -3.93 -6.65 2.91
CA LEU A 109 -4.41 -8.01 3.16
C LEU A 109 -4.31 -8.87 1.90
N CYS A 110 -4.06 -10.15 2.11
CA CYS A 110 -4.19 -11.23 1.15
C CYS A 110 -5.41 -12.07 1.55
N VAL A 111 -6.41 -12.10 0.67
CA VAL A 111 -7.63 -12.89 0.85
C VAL A 111 -7.51 -14.12 -0.04
N ARG A 112 -7.55 -15.31 0.55
CA ARG A 112 -7.46 -16.61 -0.13
C ARG A 112 -8.75 -17.41 0.04
N ASN A 113 -8.87 -18.48 -0.75
CA ASN A 113 -10.06 -19.34 -0.82
C ASN A 113 -11.32 -18.59 -1.31
N LEU A 114 -11.13 -17.64 -2.23
CA LEU A 114 -12.24 -16.93 -2.85
C LEU A 114 -12.93 -17.81 -3.91
N PRO A 115 -14.27 -17.76 -4.03
CA PRO A 115 -14.96 -18.34 -5.17
C PRO A 115 -14.48 -17.74 -6.49
N LEU A 116 -14.47 -18.54 -7.55
CA LEU A 116 -13.96 -18.11 -8.86
C LEU A 116 -14.82 -17.05 -9.54
N SER A 117 -16.10 -16.97 -9.16
CA SER A 117 -17.08 -15.99 -9.65
C SER A 117 -16.90 -14.59 -9.06
N VAL A 118 -16.16 -14.45 -7.96
CA VAL A 118 -16.03 -13.15 -7.27
C VAL A 118 -15.22 -12.17 -8.09
N THR A 119 -15.80 -11.00 -8.34
CA THR A 119 -15.15 -9.89 -9.05
C THR A 119 -14.45 -8.91 -8.09
N ASP A 120 -13.67 -7.99 -8.66
CA ASP A 120 -12.95 -6.97 -7.90
C ASP A 120 -13.92 -6.05 -7.15
N GLU A 121 -15.04 -5.73 -7.80
CA GLU A 121 -16.11 -4.87 -7.32
C GLU A 121 -16.88 -5.53 -6.17
N GLN A 122 -17.25 -6.81 -6.33
CA GLN A 122 -17.95 -7.56 -5.28
C GLN A 122 -17.09 -7.68 -4.01
N LEU A 123 -15.80 -7.99 -4.16
CA LEU A 123 -14.89 -8.05 -3.01
C LEU A 123 -14.75 -6.68 -2.33
N LYS A 124 -14.71 -5.60 -3.12
CA LYS A 124 -14.65 -4.24 -2.60
C LYS A 124 -15.92 -3.88 -1.82
N GLN A 125 -17.10 -4.22 -2.33
CA GLN A 125 -18.39 -4.01 -1.66
C GLN A 125 -18.44 -4.74 -0.32
N VAL A 126 -18.09 -6.02 -0.28
CA VAL A 126 -18.02 -6.80 0.97
C VAL A 126 -17.12 -6.13 2.02
N CYS A 127 -15.94 -5.66 1.60
CA CYS A 127 -15.03 -4.98 2.51
C CYS A 127 -15.60 -3.62 2.98
N GLN A 128 -16.28 -2.88 2.09
CA GLN A 128 -16.96 -1.63 2.42
C GLN A 128 -18.10 -1.87 3.41
N ASP A 129 -18.90 -2.91 3.26
CA ASP A 129 -20.00 -3.24 4.16
C ASP A 129 -19.47 -3.59 5.56
N ILE A 130 -18.40 -4.36 5.64
CA ILE A 130 -17.73 -4.68 6.91
C ILE A 130 -17.22 -3.41 7.59
N ILE A 131 -16.63 -2.47 6.84
CA ILE A 131 -16.15 -1.19 7.40
C ILE A 131 -17.32 -0.27 7.74
N GLY A 132 -18.36 -0.19 6.92
CA GLY A 132 -19.55 0.65 7.11
C GLY A 132 -20.38 0.25 8.32
N LYS A 133 -20.35 -1.04 8.71
CA LYS A 133 -20.85 -1.51 10.01
C LYS A 133 -20.04 -0.95 11.20
N ALA A 134 -18.84 -0.39 10.97
CA ALA A 134 -18.09 0.34 12.00
C ALA A 134 -18.72 1.71 12.14
N LYS A 135 -19.00 2.11 13.37
CA LYS A 135 -19.65 3.36 13.81
C LYS A 135 -18.91 4.66 13.42
N HIS A 136 -18.10 4.69 12.36
CA HIS A 136 -17.35 5.86 11.85
C HIS A 136 -17.90 6.48 10.57
N CYS A 137 -18.96 5.90 9.98
CA CYS A 137 -19.97 6.73 9.31
C CYS A 137 -21.11 6.91 10.31
N ARG A 138 -20.93 7.78 11.31
CA ARG A 138 -22.07 8.22 12.12
C ARG A 138 -23.02 8.93 11.17
N ILE A 139 -24.09 8.26 10.81
CA ILE A 139 -25.36 8.91 10.51
C ILE A 139 -25.77 9.53 11.85
N THR A 140 -25.20 10.69 12.17
CA THR A 140 -25.79 11.60 13.15
C THR A 140 -27.03 12.17 12.48
N GLU A 141 -28.11 12.41 13.22
CA GLU A 141 -29.36 12.98 12.68
C GLU A 141 -29.16 14.30 11.90
N ALA A 142 -28.00 14.94 12.09
CA ALA A 142 -27.54 16.13 11.36
C ALA A 142 -26.87 15.87 9.98
N ASN A 143 -26.60 14.61 9.57
CA ASN A 143 -26.09 14.33 8.23
C ASN A 143 -26.59 12.97 7.68
N PRO A 144 -27.74 12.95 6.98
CA PRO A 144 -28.33 11.75 6.38
C PRO A 144 -27.56 11.22 5.17
N PHE A 145 -26.53 11.93 4.70
CA PHE A 145 -25.79 11.60 3.49
C PHE A 145 -24.31 11.41 3.84
N CYS A 146 -23.92 10.19 4.19
CA CYS A 146 -22.52 9.82 4.06
C CYS A 146 -22.16 9.92 2.57
N ASP A 147 -21.45 10.99 2.21
CA ASP A 147 -21.01 11.25 0.85
C ASP A 147 -20.39 9.96 0.25
N PRO A 148 -20.90 9.44 -0.88
CA PRO A 148 -20.36 8.26 -1.55
C PRO A 148 -18.84 8.34 -1.78
N ARG A 149 -18.28 9.56 -1.86
CA ARG A 149 -16.84 9.83 -1.99
C ARG A 149 -16.02 9.42 -0.76
N CYS A 150 -16.62 9.32 0.43
CA CYS A 150 -15.94 8.89 1.65
C CYS A 150 -15.52 7.41 1.59
N PHE A 151 -16.26 6.56 0.85
CA PHE A 151 -15.92 5.14 0.66
C PHE A 151 -14.75 4.92 -0.30
N THR A 152 -14.49 5.87 -1.20
CA THR A 152 -13.32 5.85 -2.10
C THR A 152 -12.01 6.06 -1.35
N LEU A 153 -12.04 6.71 -0.20
CA LEU A 153 -10.87 6.99 0.65
C LEU A 153 -10.48 5.83 1.59
N LEU A 154 -11.21 4.71 1.57
CA LEU A 154 -10.92 3.56 2.44
C LEU A 154 -9.87 2.61 1.87
N PHE A 155 -9.76 2.55 0.54
CA PHE A 155 -8.93 1.58 -0.17
C PHE A 155 -7.98 2.28 -1.13
N GLN A 156 -6.71 1.87 -1.10
CA GLN A 156 -5.75 2.24 -2.14
C GLN A 156 -5.91 1.34 -3.38
N GLN A 157 -6.11 0.03 -3.17
CA GLN A 157 -6.21 -0.93 -4.26
C GLN A 157 -6.94 -2.21 -3.84
N CYS A 158 -7.91 -2.68 -4.63
CA CYS A 158 -8.50 -4.02 -4.50
C CYS A 158 -8.30 -4.75 -5.83
N ARG A 159 -7.71 -5.95 -5.79
CA ARG A 159 -7.47 -6.71 -7.02
C ARG A 159 -7.48 -8.21 -6.78
N VAL A 160 -8.41 -8.89 -7.44
CA VAL A 160 -8.49 -10.35 -7.62
C VAL A 160 -7.46 -10.75 -8.67
N MET A 161 -6.65 -11.75 -8.32
CA MET A 161 -5.63 -12.25 -9.21
C MET A 161 -6.23 -13.25 -10.18
N ARG A 162 -5.94 -13.07 -11.47
CA ARG A 162 -6.47 -13.88 -12.56
C ARG A 162 -5.31 -14.38 -13.43
N ASN A 163 -5.45 -15.58 -13.97
CA ASN A 163 -4.44 -16.18 -14.85
C ASN A 163 -4.48 -15.49 -16.22
N LEU A 164 -3.32 -15.06 -16.71
CA LEU A 164 -3.18 -14.47 -18.04
C LEU A 164 -3.05 -15.60 -19.07
N GLN A 165 -4.18 -16.07 -19.61
CA GLN A 165 -4.17 -17.03 -20.72
C GLN A 165 -4.27 -16.28 -22.04
N PRO A 166 -3.29 -16.40 -22.95
CA PRO A 166 -3.38 -15.81 -24.28
C PRO A 166 -4.51 -16.51 -25.06
N GLY A 167 -5.46 -15.73 -25.58
CA GLY A 167 -6.53 -16.24 -26.45
C GLY A 167 -7.91 -16.42 -25.82
N ARG A 168 -8.08 -16.22 -24.51
CA ARG A 168 -9.42 -16.08 -23.90
C ARG A 168 -9.65 -14.65 -23.43
N GLN A 169 -10.82 -14.10 -23.75
CA GLN A 169 -11.23 -12.74 -23.35
C GLN A 169 -11.38 -12.62 -21.82
N GLN A 170 -11.61 -13.73 -21.11
CA GLN A 170 -11.83 -13.75 -19.68
C GLN A 170 -10.72 -14.50 -18.94
N PHE A 171 -9.95 -13.75 -18.14
CA PHE A 171 -8.92 -14.29 -17.27
C PHE A 171 -9.55 -15.08 -16.13
N ARG A 172 -9.25 -16.38 -16.01
CA ARG A 172 -9.76 -17.23 -14.94
C ARG A 172 -9.20 -16.78 -13.59
N SER A 173 -10.06 -16.54 -12.60
CA SER A 173 -9.67 -16.22 -11.23
C SER A 173 -8.74 -17.29 -10.63
N LEU A 174 -7.74 -16.86 -9.87
CA LEU A 174 -6.81 -17.76 -9.16
C LEU A 174 -7.30 -18.10 -7.74
N GLY A 175 -8.47 -17.58 -7.32
CA GLY A 175 -9.05 -17.83 -6.00
C GLY A 175 -8.37 -17.06 -4.86
N TYR A 176 -7.60 -16.01 -5.18
CA TYR A 176 -7.04 -15.10 -4.20
C TYR A 176 -6.99 -13.66 -4.70
N ALA A 177 -6.97 -12.71 -3.77
CA ALA A 177 -6.97 -11.28 -4.02
C ALA A 177 -6.06 -10.55 -3.04
N PHE A 178 -5.69 -9.33 -3.42
CA PHE A 178 -5.02 -8.38 -2.54
C PHE A 178 -5.88 -7.14 -2.35
N VAL A 179 -6.01 -6.72 -1.10
CA VAL A 179 -6.74 -5.51 -0.73
C VAL A 179 -5.82 -4.62 0.09
N THR A 180 -5.60 -3.40 -0.36
CA THR A 180 -4.75 -2.40 0.29
C THR A 180 -5.65 -1.29 0.81
N PHE A 181 -5.60 -1.08 2.12
CA PHE A 181 -6.35 -0.06 2.84
C PHE A 181 -5.50 1.20 3.02
N VAL A 182 -6.16 2.31 3.34
CA VAL A 182 -5.44 3.55 3.72
C VAL A 182 -5.00 3.50 5.19
N GLN A 183 -5.77 2.83 6.06
CA GLN A 183 -5.51 2.77 7.49
C GLN A 183 -5.45 1.32 8.01
N HIS A 184 -4.55 1.07 8.96
CA HIS A 184 -4.40 -0.25 9.59
C HIS A 184 -5.67 -0.70 10.34
N LYS A 185 -6.38 0.25 10.98
CA LYS A 185 -7.64 -0.04 11.70
C LYS A 185 -8.69 -0.71 10.81
N HIS A 186 -8.80 -0.26 9.55
CA HIS A 186 -9.72 -0.84 8.59
C HIS A 186 -9.27 -2.24 8.17
N ALA A 187 -7.97 -2.44 7.93
CA ALA A 187 -7.41 -3.75 7.59
C ALA A 187 -7.64 -4.77 8.72
N LEU A 188 -7.37 -4.41 9.98
CA LEU A 188 -7.64 -5.28 11.13
C LEU A 188 -9.12 -5.65 11.26
N LYS A 189 -10.02 -4.66 11.10
CA LYS A 189 -11.46 -4.92 11.19
C LYS A 189 -11.93 -5.89 10.11
N VAL A 190 -11.52 -5.66 8.86
CA VAL A 190 -11.86 -6.55 7.76
C VAL A 190 -11.29 -7.94 8.00
N LEU A 191 -10.05 -8.05 8.46
CA LEU A 191 -9.45 -9.34 8.78
C LEU A 191 -10.27 -10.11 9.81
N ASN A 192 -10.68 -9.47 10.91
CA ASN A 192 -11.41 -10.14 11.99
C ASN A 192 -12.80 -10.63 11.58
N GLU A 193 -13.52 -9.87 10.76
CA GLU A 193 -14.90 -10.18 10.35
C GLU A 193 -14.96 -11.11 9.13
N LEU A 194 -14.00 -10.98 8.22
CA LEU A 194 -13.96 -11.74 6.97
C LEU A 194 -13.36 -13.13 7.20
N ASN A 195 -12.31 -13.25 8.01
CA ASN A 195 -11.61 -14.50 8.20
C ASN A 195 -12.53 -15.58 8.80
N ASN A 196 -12.50 -16.78 8.23
CA ASN A 196 -13.30 -17.94 8.66
C ASN A 196 -14.82 -17.83 8.50
N ASN A 197 -15.33 -16.77 7.88
CA ASN A 197 -16.75 -16.50 7.80
C ASN A 197 -17.37 -17.16 6.54
N PRO A 198 -18.29 -18.14 6.68
CA PRO A 198 -18.87 -18.87 5.55
C PRO A 198 -19.98 -18.09 4.83
N ASP A 199 -20.58 -17.09 5.49
CA ASP A 199 -21.78 -16.39 5.01
C ASP A 199 -21.46 -15.23 4.05
N VAL A 200 -20.17 -14.89 3.94
CA VAL A 200 -19.73 -13.73 3.15
C VAL A 200 -19.85 -13.99 1.65
N PHE A 201 -19.57 -15.22 1.23
CA PHE A 201 -19.49 -15.56 -0.18
C PHE A 201 -20.47 -16.67 -0.56
N PRO A 202 -21.07 -16.60 -1.76
CA PRO A 202 -21.88 -17.69 -2.27
C PRO A 202 -21.02 -18.96 -2.39
N ASN A 203 -21.60 -20.11 -2.03
CA ASN A 203 -20.98 -21.45 -1.93
C ASN A 203 -20.32 -21.80 -0.57
N GLN A 204 -20.66 -21.11 0.52
CA GLN A 204 -20.22 -21.46 1.90
C GLN A 204 -18.69 -21.59 2.07
N ARG A 205 -17.91 -20.98 1.17
CA ARG A 205 -16.46 -21.02 1.27
C ARG A 205 -16.01 -20.05 2.35
N ARG A 206 -15.21 -20.55 3.28
CA ARG A 206 -14.60 -19.74 4.33
C ARG A 206 -13.32 -19.11 3.80
N PRO A 207 -13.27 -17.78 3.61
CA PRO A 207 -12.07 -17.12 3.13
C PRO A 207 -10.98 -17.16 4.22
N ILE A 208 -9.74 -17.26 3.77
CA ILE A 208 -8.55 -17.25 4.64
C ILE A 208 -7.89 -15.89 4.44
N VAL A 209 -7.95 -15.05 5.46
CA VAL A 209 -7.46 -13.66 5.37
C VAL A 209 -6.22 -13.51 6.22
N GLU A 210 -5.17 -12.97 5.62
CA GLU A 210 -3.92 -12.69 6.30
C GLU A 210 -3.33 -11.37 5.82
N PHE A 211 -2.45 -10.77 6.62
CA PHE A 211 -1.61 -9.69 6.14
C PHE A 211 -0.68 -10.15 5.00
N SER A 212 -0.51 -9.28 4.01
CA SER A 212 0.29 -9.55 2.83
C SER A 212 1.77 -9.61 3.17
N LEU A 213 2.47 -10.60 2.60
CA LEU A 213 3.93 -10.65 2.63
C LEU A 213 4.47 -9.88 1.44
N GLU A 214 5.29 -8.88 1.71
CA GLU A 214 5.92 -8.06 0.67
C GLU A 214 7.43 -8.23 0.70
N ASN A 215 8.05 -8.18 -0.48
CA ASN A 215 9.49 -8.26 -0.63
C ASN A 215 10.00 -6.89 -1.03
N ILE A 216 10.93 -6.35 -0.25
CA ILE A 216 11.47 -5.00 -0.43
C ILE A 216 12.12 -4.85 -1.81
N LEU A 217 12.90 -5.85 -2.24
CA LEU A 217 13.57 -5.84 -3.54
C LEU A 217 12.55 -5.87 -4.70
N ALA A 218 11.44 -6.58 -4.52
CA ALA A 218 10.38 -6.62 -5.52
C ALA A 218 9.64 -5.27 -5.62
N LEU A 219 9.40 -4.60 -4.49
CA LEU A 219 8.81 -3.27 -4.44
C LEU A 219 9.72 -2.23 -5.09
N GLU A 220 11.01 -2.24 -4.78
CA GLU A 220 12.00 -1.34 -5.39
C GLU A 220 12.08 -1.55 -6.90
N LYS A 221 12.06 -2.81 -7.37
CA LYS A 221 12.03 -3.12 -8.80
C LYS A 221 10.75 -2.62 -9.47
N LYS A 222 9.59 -2.74 -8.80
CA LYS A 222 8.32 -2.21 -9.29
C LYS A 222 8.35 -0.68 -9.37
N ARG A 223 8.89 -0.01 -8.34
CA ARG A 223 9.04 1.46 -8.30
C ARG A 223 9.92 1.95 -9.44
N ARG A 224 11.09 1.33 -9.63
CA ARG A 224 12.03 1.67 -10.71
C ARG A 224 11.42 1.49 -12.10
N ARG A 225 10.58 0.47 -12.31
CA ARG A 225 9.85 0.30 -13.58
C ARG A 225 8.83 1.41 -13.80
N ALA A 226 8.07 1.78 -12.77
CA ALA A 226 7.10 2.87 -12.85
C ALA A 226 7.77 4.22 -13.14
N GLU A 227 8.89 4.52 -12.48
CA GLU A 227 9.70 5.72 -12.73
C GLU A 227 10.18 5.78 -14.20
N ARG A 228 10.68 4.66 -14.75
CA ARG A 228 11.12 4.58 -16.15
C ARG A 228 9.98 4.79 -17.15
N CYS A 229 8.81 4.20 -16.89
CA CYS A 229 7.63 4.41 -17.74
C CYS A 229 7.18 5.87 -17.69
N ALA A 230 7.12 6.48 -16.51
CA ALA A 230 6.73 7.89 -16.36
C ALA A 230 7.69 8.85 -17.07
N VAL A 231 9.01 8.58 -17.02
CA VAL A 231 9.99 9.36 -17.79
C VAL A 231 9.78 9.13 -19.29
N GLY A 232 9.62 7.89 -19.75
CA GLY A 232 9.35 7.58 -21.16
C GLY A 232 8.14 8.32 -21.74
N ASP A 233 7.05 8.39 -20.98
CA ASP A 233 5.83 9.10 -21.39
C ASP A 233 6.05 10.62 -21.54
N THR A 234 6.85 11.24 -20.67
CA THR A 234 7.19 12.68 -20.79
C THR A 234 8.04 13.02 -22.02
N TRP A 235 8.95 12.14 -22.44
CA TRP A 235 9.76 12.35 -23.65
C TRP A 235 8.94 12.19 -24.93
N ILE A 236 7.96 11.27 -24.95
CA ILE A 236 7.02 11.10 -26.07
C ILE A 236 6.13 12.34 -26.22
N PHE A 237 5.61 12.87 -25.11
CA PHE A 237 4.82 14.11 -25.12
C PHE A 237 5.64 15.33 -25.60
N LEU A 238 6.89 15.47 -25.17
CA LEU A 238 7.77 16.55 -25.66
C LEU A 238 8.10 16.43 -27.15
N PHE A 239 8.34 15.22 -27.66
CA PHE A 239 8.56 15.00 -29.10
C PHE A 239 7.30 15.31 -29.93
N GLN A 240 6.12 14.97 -29.42
CA GLN A 240 4.86 15.21 -30.13
C GLN A 240 4.43 16.71 -30.13
N VAL A 241 4.77 17.46 -29.07
CA VAL A 241 4.56 18.92 -29.00
C VAL A 241 5.53 19.68 -29.91
N VAL A 242 6.81 19.27 -29.96
CA VAL A 242 7.81 19.90 -30.84
C VAL A 242 7.49 19.65 -32.32
N THR A 243 6.96 18.47 -32.66
CA THR A 243 6.57 18.15 -34.05
C THR A 243 5.29 18.86 -34.51
N HIS A 244 4.40 19.28 -33.61
CA HIS A 244 3.22 20.09 -33.96
C HIS A 244 3.47 21.60 -34.01
N SER A 245 4.62 22.08 -33.51
CA SER A 245 5.00 23.51 -33.59
C SER A 245 5.81 23.87 -34.83
N PHE A 246 6.06 22.92 -35.73
CA PHE A 246 6.81 23.08 -36.98
C PHE A 246 5.96 22.75 -38.24
N LYS A 247 4.68 23.12 -38.23
CA LYS A 247 3.82 23.18 -39.42
C LYS A 247 3.12 24.51 -39.50
#